data_AF-A0A3G8CH41-F1
#
_entry.id   AF-A0A3G8CH41-F1
#
_cell.length_a   1.000
_cell.length_b   1.000
_cell.length_c   1.000
_cell.angle_alpha   90.00
_cell.angle_beta   90.00
_cell.angle_gamma   90.00
#
_symmetry.space_group_name_H-M   'P 1'
#
loop_
_entity.id
_entity.type
_entity.pdbx_description
1 polymer ?
#
loop_
_entity_poly.entity_id
_entity_poly.type
_entity_poly.pdbx_seq_one_letter_code
_entity_poly.pdbx_strand_id
1 'polypeptide(L)'
;MNHAICLPIFTACVLSLAGCAQSTPHPDLIQARELFTQLQNKPESFTLVVSEVREAFAVLIKADLLSNTDIDSPEVSRLSQLAMHKIALAEQAIATRKPERSINRQRQTQCKPIYCTP
;
A
#
# COMPACT_ATOMS: atom_id res chain seq x y z
N MET A 1 -12.49 8.03 60.52
CA MET A 1 -11.14 8.60 60.30
C MET A 1 -10.11 7.48 60.43
N ASN A 2 -9.99 6.58 59.46
CA ASN A 2 -8.96 5.54 59.50
C ASN A 2 -8.52 5.24 58.06
N HIS A 3 -7.44 5.90 57.63
CA HIS A 3 -6.77 5.66 56.36
C HIS A 3 -5.88 4.42 56.51
N ALA A 4 -6.24 3.33 55.83
CA ALA A 4 -5.35 2.19 55.64
C ALA A 4 -4.74 2.29 54.25
N ILE A 5 -3.54 2.84 54.18
CA ILE A 5 -2.70 2.87 52.99
C ILE A 5 -2.03 1.49 52.91
N CYS A 6 -2.43 0.68 51.93
CA CYS A 6 -1.77 -0.58 51.62
C CYS A 6 -0.93 -0.36 50.36
N LEU A 7 0.37 -0.18 50.52
CA LEU A 7 1.31 -0.02 49.41
C LEU A 7 1.56 -1.39 48.76
N PRO A 8 1.30 -1.56 47.45
CA PRO A 8 1.64 -2.79 46.76
C PRO A 8 3.16 -2.84 46.55
N ILE A 9 3.76 -3.97 46.94
CA ILE A 9 5.14 -4.31 46.61
C ILE A 9 5.21 -4.48 45.08
N PHE A 10 5.77 -3.50 44.40
CA PHE A 10 6.02 -3.57 42.96
C PHE A 10 7.24 -4.47 42.71
N THR A 11 6.99 -5.66 42.16
CA THR A 11 8.02 -6.59 41.71
C THR A 11 8.70 -6.02 40.46
N ALA A 12 9.96 -5.58 40.58
CA ALA A 12 10.78 -5.17 39.45
C ALA A 12 11.41 -6.40 38.79
N CYS A 13 10.81 -6.89 37.69
CA CYS A 13 11.42 -7.91 36.85
C CYS A 13 12.24 -7.19 35.76
N VAL A 14 13.55 -7.07 35.97
CA VAL A 14 14.47 -6.45 35.01
C VAL A 14 14.87 -7.49 33.96
N LEU A 15 14.10 -7.57 32.88
CA LEU A 15 14.45 -8.33 31.69
C LEU A 15 15.26 -7.43 30.74
N SER A 16 16.58 -7.40 30.92
CA SER A 16 17.49 -6.77 29.96
C SER A 16 17.73 -7.71 28.78
N LEU A 17 16.78 -7.77 27.84
CA LEU A 17 17.06 -8.30 26.50
C LEU A 17 17.78 -7.22 25.69
N ALA A 18 19.09 -7.09 25.90
CA ALA A 18 19.96 -6.45 24.92
C ALA A 18 20.19 -7.43 23.75
N GLY A 19 19.13 -7.71 23.00
CA GLY A 19 19.29 -8.19 21.64
C GLY A 19 19.82 -7.02 20.82
N CYS A 20 20.85 -7.25 20.00
CA CYS A 20 21.30 -6.28 19.00
C CYS A 20 20.05 -5.76 18.29
N ALA A 21 19.74 -4.47 18.43
CA ALA A 21 18.62 -3.84 17.77
C ALA A 21 18.89 -3.86 16.27
N GLN A 22 18.54 -4.97 15.62
CA GLN A 22 18.45 -5.04 14.18
C GLN A 22 17.31 -4.11 13.82
N SER A 23 17.61 -2.93 13.27
CA SER A 23 16.58 -1.96 12.90
C SER A 23 15.60 -2.65 11.96
N THR A 24 14.41 -2.93 12.49
CA THR A 24 13.33 -3.51 11.71
C THR A 24 12.73 -2.41 10.85
N PRO A 25 12.58 -2.62 9.53
CA PRO A 25 11.92 -1.64 8.67
C PRO A 25 10.54 -1.26 9.22
N HIS A 26 10.11 -0.02 8.99
CA HIS A 26 8.79 0.45 9.40
C HIS A 26 7.70 -0.53 8.92
N PRO A 27 6.76 -0.95 9.80
CA PRO A 27 5.72 -1.91 9.45
C PRO A 27 4.85 -1.42 8.28
N ASP A 28 4.59 -0.12 8.23
CA ASP A 28 3.86 0.53 7.14
C ASP A 28 4.55 0.37 5.79
N LEU A 29 5.90 0.41 5.76
CA LEU A 29 6.66 0.26 4.53
C LEU A 29 6.58 -1.17 4.00
N ILE A 30 6.66 -2.17 4.90
CA ILE A 30 6.49 -3.57 4.54
C ILE A 30 5.08 -3.82 3.99
N GLN A 31 4.06 -3.27 4.64
CA GLN A 31 2.67 -3.38 4.18
C GLN A 31 2.48 -2.72 2.80
N ALA A 32 3.03 -1.52 2.60
CA ALA A 32 2.93 -0.83 1.32
C ALA A 32 3.60 -1.61 0.16
N ARG A 33 4.77 -2.22 0.40
CA ARG A 33 5.46 -3.07 -0.59
C ARG A 33 4.64 -4.30 -0.96
N GLU A 34 4.04 -4.95 0.02
CA GLU A 34 3.18 -6.13 -0.18
C GLU A 34 1.95 -5.75 -1.02
N LEU A 35 1.24 -4.69 -0.63
CA LEU A 35 0.09 -4.19 -1.39
C LEU A 35 0.46 -3.78 -2.81
N PHE A 36 1.63 -3.15 -3.01
CA PHE A 36 2.09 -2.78 -4.35
C PHE A 36 2.44 -4.01 -5.19
N THR A 37 2.99 -5.06 -4.60
CA THR A 37 3.24 -6.35 -5.27
C THR A 37 1.93 -7.00 -5.71
N GLN A 38 0.91 -7.00 -4.84
CA GLN A 38 -0.43 -7.49 -5.18
C GLN A 38 -1.07 -6.68 -6.31
N LEU A 39 -0.90 -5.35 -6.32
CA LEU A 39 -1.35 -4.50 -7.41
C LEU A 39 -0.64 -4.86 -8.73
N GLN A 40 0.68 -5.04 -8.73
CA GLN A 40 1.44 -5.42 -9.93
C GLN A 40 1.09 -6.81 -10.47
N ASN A 41 0.63 -7.73 -9.61
CA ASN A 41 0.18 -9.04 -10.06
C ASN A 41 -1.14 -9.02 -10.85
N LYS A 42 -1.82 -7.87 -10.94
CA LYS A 42 -3.03 -7.66 -11.76
C LYS A 42 -2.63 -7.20 -13.17
N PRO A 43 -2.93 -7.96 -14.24
CA PRO A 43 -2.63 -7.53 -15.61
C PRO A 43 -3.24 -6.18 -16.00
N GLU A 44 -4.38 -5.82 -15.38
CA GLU A 44 -5.06 -4.54 -15.56
C GLU A 44 -4.22 -3.35 -15.10
N SER A 45 -3.28 -3.54 -14.17
CA SER A 45 -2.37 -2.50 -13.68
C SER A 45 -1.48 -1.94 -14.78
N PHE A 46 -1.12 -2.77 -15.77
CA PHE A 46 -0.27 -2.36 -16.89
C PHE A 46 -1.03 -1.89 -18.14
N THR A 47 -2.35 -2.01 -18.14
CA THR A 47 -3.16 -1.78 -19.35
C THR A 47 -4.29 -0.78 -19.15
N LEU A 48 -4.87 -0.72 -17.94
CA LEU A 48 -6.03 0.12 -17.64
C LEU A 48 -5.69 1.32 -16.75
N VAL A 49 -4.70 1.22 -15.86
CA VAL A 49 -4.42 2.22 -14.81
C VAL A 49 -2.94 2.56 -14.64
N VAL A 50 -2.22 2.65 -15.77
CA VAL A 50 -0.75 2.85 -15.78
C VAL A 50 -0.32 4.11 -15.02
N SER A 51 -1.10 5.19 -15.13
CA SER A 51 -0.84 6.45 -14.43
C SER A 51 -0.90 6.28 -12.91
N GLU A 52 -1.96 5.64 -12.42
CA GLU A 52 -2.24 5.45 -11.00
C GLU A 52 -1.19 4.54 -10.36
N VAL A 53 -0.78 3.48 -11.07
CA VAL A 53 0.31 2.58 -10.65
C VAL A 53 1.64 3.35 -10.56
N ARG A 54 1.94 4.21 -11.54
CA ARG A 54 3.15 5.04 -11.53
C ARG A 54 3.16 6.00 -10.35
N GLU A 55 2.03 6.62 -10.04
CA GLU A 55 1.92 7.53 -8.89
C GLU A 55 2.11 6.80 -7.56
N ALA A 56 1.51 5.62 -7.40
CA ALA A 56 1.72 4.77 -6.22
C ALA A 56 3.19 4.40 -6.06
N PHE A 57 3.84 3.96 -7.15
CA PHE A 57 5.26 3.62 -7.16
C PHE A 57 6.14 4.82 -6.79
N ALA A 58 5.85 5.99 -7.34
CA ALA A 58 6.63 7.20 -7.10
C ALA A 58 6.62 7.65 -5.62
N VAL A 59 5.57 7.34 -4.87
CA VAL A 59 5.55 7.59 -3.42
C VAL A 59 6.23 6.46 -2.65
N LEU A 60 5.96 5.20 -3.01
CA LEU A 60 6.59 4.04 -2.36
C LEU A 60 8.12 4.11 -2.44
N ILE A 61 8.67 4.43 -3.62
CA ILE A 61 10.12 4.51 -3.80
C ILE A 61 10.74 5.63 -2.98
N LYS A 62 10.01 6.72 -2.71
CA LYS A 62 10.50 7.78 -1.79
C LYS A 62 10.59 7.27 -0.37
N ALA A 63 9.58 6.51 0.09
CA ALA A 63 9.60 5.87 1.40
C ALA A 63 10.76 4.87 1.52
N ASP A 64 10.97 4.05 0.49
CA ASP A 64 12.07 3.08 0.42
C ASP A 64 13.44 3.76 0.49
N LEU A 65 13.66 4.79 -0.32
CA LEU A 65 14.92 5.53 -0.35
C LEU A 65 15.20 6.21 0.99
N LEU A 66 14.17 6.82 1.60
CA LEU A 66 14.32 7.43 2.92
C LEU A 66 14.65 6.38 3.99
N SER A 67 14.00 5.23 3.96
CA SER A 67 14.27 4.12 4.90
C SER A 67 15.69 3.58 4.79
N ASN A 68 16.36 3.71 3.64
CA ASN A 68 17.75 3.31 3.48
C ASN A 68 18.73 4.28 4.15
N THR A 69 18.32 5.54 4.35
CA THR A 69 19.14 6.58 4.98
C THR A 69 18.80 6.81 6.45
N ASP A 70 17.51 6.72 6.81
CA ASP A 70 16.99 6.95 8.14
C ASP A 70 15.77 6.04 8.34
N ILE A 71 16.02 4.87 8.91
CA ILE A 71 15.01 3.81 9.05
C ILE A 71 13.96 4.12 10.11
N ASP A 72 14.25 5.01 11.07
CA ASP A 72 13.36 5.39 12.16
C ASP A 72 12.61 6.70 11.89
N SER A 73 12.80 7.28 10.69
CA SER A 73 12.17 8.53 10.32
C SER A 73 10.64 8.41 10.28
N PRO A 74 9.90 9.28 11.00
CA PRO A 74 8.43 9.28 10.94
C PRO A 74 7.89 9.59 9.54
N GLU A 75 8.70 10.22 8.68
CA GLU A 75 8.34 10.49 7.29
C GLU A 75 8.30 9.19 6.44
N VAL A 76 9.02 8.13 6.81
CA VAL A 76 8.89 6.81 6.15
C VAL A 76 7.47 6.30 6.33
N SER A 77 6.95 6.27 7.55
CA SER A 77 5.57 5.87 7.83
C SER A 77 4.57 6.75 7.07
N ARG A 78 4.75 8.08 7.07
CA ARG A 78 3.85 9.00 6.35
C ARG A 78 3.82 8.71 4.85
N LEU A 79 4.98 8.53 4.23
CA LEU A 79 5.09 8.22 2.80
C LEU A 79 4.51 6.83 2.49
N SER A 80 4.74 5.84 3.35
CA SER A 80 4.16 4.51 3.21
C SER A 80 2.63 4.54 3.25
N GLN A 81 2.03 5.26 4.20
CA GLN A 81 0.58 5.45 4.27
C GLN A 81 0.03 6.13 3.01
N LEU A 82 0.72 7.15 2.50
CA LEU A 82 0.33 7.81 1.24
C LEU A 82 0.44 6.86 0.04
N ALA A 83 1.47 6.02 -0.01
CA ALA A 83 1.61 4.99 -1.05
C ALA A 83 0.44 3.99 -1.00
N MET A 84 0.06 3.52 0.19
CA MET A 84 -1.09 2.63 0.38
C MET A 84 -2.40 3.26 -0.08
N HIS A 85 -2.62 4.53 0.23
CA HIS A 85 -3.78 5.27 -0.28
C HIS A 85 -3.80 5.33 -1.82
N LYS A 86 -2.65 5.60 -2.45
CA LYS A 86 -2.55 5.61 -3.93
C LYS A 86 -2.75 4.22 -4.54
N ILE A 87 -2.30 3.16 -3.88
CA ILE A 87 -2.56 1.78 -4.29
C ILE A 87 -4.07 1.51 -4.27
N ALA A 88 -4.76 1.87 -3.19
CA ALA A 88 -6.22 1.71 -3.09
C ALA A 88 -6.97 2.45 -4.20
N LEU A 89 -6.53 3.68 -4.55
CA LEU A 89 -7.10 4.42 -5.69
C LEU A 89 -6.86 3.73 -7.03
N ALA A 90 -5.67 3.16 -7.26
CA ALA A 90 -5.38 2.39 -8.47
C ALA A 90 -6.27 1.14 -8.56
N GLU A 91 -6.50 0.44 -7.45
CA GLU A 91 -7.40 -0.71 -7.40
C GLU A 91 -8.84 -0.33 -7.69
N GLN A 92 -9.31 0.78 -7.14
CA GLN A 92 -10.64 1.32 -7.45
C GLN A 92 -10.76 1.66 -8.93
N ALA A 93 -9.74 2.30 -9.52
CA ALA A 93 -9.73 2.63 -10.94
C ALA A 93 -9.76 1.37 -11.84
N ILE A 94 -9.10 0.27 -11.44
CA ILE A 94 -9.21 -1.03 -12.13
C ILE A 94 -10.65 -1.53 -12.07
N ALA A 95 -11.26 -1.50 -10.88
CA ALA A 95 -12.64 -1.95 -10.68
C ALA A 95 -13.64 -1.15 -11.53
N THR A 96 -13.41 0.15 -11.72
CA THR A 96 -14.24 1.00 -12.59
C THR A 96 -14.01 0.74 -14.08
N ARG A 97 -12.75 0.63 -14.54
CA ARG A 97 -12.43 0.55 -15.98
C ARG A 97 -12.62 -0.85 -16.58
N LYS A 98 -12.52 -1.91 -15.78
CA LYS A 98 -12.65 -3.30 -16.26
C LYS A 98 -14.06 -3.63 -16.81
N PRO A 99 -15.16 -3.26 -16.13
CA PRO A 99 -16.50 -3.34 -16.69
C PRO A 99 -16.68 -2.49 -17.95
N GLU A 100 -16.20 -1.25 -17.96
CA GLU A 100 -16.32 -0.33 -19.11
C GLU A 100 -15.68 -0.92 -20.37
N ARG A 101 -14.49 -1.53 -20.25
CA ARG A 101 -13.83 -2.20 -21.37
C ARG A 101 -14.62 -3.40 -21.89
N SER A 102 -15.33 -4.11 -21.02
CA SER A 102 -16.19 -5.24 -21.39
C SER A 102 -17.44 -4.76 -22.13
N ILE A 103 -18.08 -3.70 -21.63
CA ILE A 103 -19.24 -3.06 -22.27
C ILE A 103 -18.85 -2.47 -23.64
N ASN A 104 -17.70 -1.80 -23.75
CA ASN A 104 -17.23 -1.25 -25.02
C ASN A 104 -16.99 -2.35 -26.05
N ARG A 105 -16.38 -3.48 -25.66
CA ARG A 105 -16.23 -4.64 -26.55
C ARG A 105 -17.58 -5.19 -27.01
N GLN A 106 -18.56 -5.31 -26.12
CA GLN A 106 -19.91 -5.76 -26.49
C GLN A 106 -20.60 -4.80 -27.47
N ARG A 107 -20.50 -3.48 -27.26
CA ARG A 107 -21.01 -2.48 -28.22
C ARG A 107 -20.32 -2.59 -29.57
N GLN A 108 -19.01 -2.77 -29.60
CA GLN A 108 -18.25 -2.96 -30.85
C GLN A 108 -18.66 -4.23 -31.59
N THR A 109 -18.96 -5.33 -30.89
CA THR A 109 -19.47 -6.56 -31.53
C THR A 109 -20.93 -6.46 -31.97
N GLN A 110 -21.73 -5.62 -31.31
CA GLN A 110 -23.13 -5.36 -31.67
C GLN A 110 -23.23 -4.42 -32.89
N CYS A 111 -22.33 -3.46 -33.04
CA CYS A 111 -22.15 -2.65 -34.24
C CYS A 111 -21.30 -3.40 -35.28
N LYS A 112 -21.83 -4.50 -35.82
CA LYS A 112 -21.23 -5.16 -37.00
C LYS A 112 -21.26 -4.18 -38.19
N PRO A 113 -20.14 -3.85 -38.85
CA PRO A 113 -20.19 -3.12 -40.11
C PRO A 113 -20.78 -4.05 -41.17
N ILE A 114 -21.97 -3.72 -41.67
CA ILE A 114 -22.60 -4.50 -42.75
C ILE A 114 -21.88 -4.26 -44.09
N TYR A 115 -21.05 -3.22 -44.23
CA TYR A 115 -20.32 -2.98 -45.48
C TYR A 115 -18.92 -2.41 -45.25
N CYS A 116 -17.91 -3.25 -45.46
CA CYS A 116 -16.57 -2.82 -45.88
C CYS A 116 -16.06 -3.80 -46.96
N THR A 117 -16.49 -3.59 -48.19
CA THR A 117 -15.81 -4.02 -49.42
C THR A 117 -16.00 -2.89 -50.45
N PRO A 118 -14.95 -2.40 -51.14
CA PRO A 118 -15.17 -1.99 -52.53
C PRO A 118 -15.47 -3.21 -53.38
#